data_AF-A0A7R7IY14-F1
#
_entry.id   AF-A0A7R7IY14-F1
#
_cell.length_a   1.000
_cell.length_b   1.000
_cell.length_c   1.000
_cell.angle_alpha   90.00
_cell.angle_beta   90.00
_cell.angle_gamma   90.00
#
_symmetry.space_group_name_H-M   'P 1'
#
loop_
_entity.id
_entity.type
_entity.pdbx_description
1 polymer ?
#
loop_
_entity_poly.entity_id
_entity_poly.type
_entity_poly.pdbx_seq_one_letter_code
_entity_poly.pdbx_strand_id
1 'polypeptide(L)'
;MENIMIISPFIGIGTVKLGMSQSEVHEILKDGGYLENLISRCEYDENDKLKFIEISNPFDEFDLQLLYDGIDVFKTKANSLVEKIDEKTPYFRNEEAEMGVCYTFKDLQLSFWRPSALTEDEMNSVEFLEELSPENQEYEKRNLYFSAVAIASKGYY
;
A
#
# COMPACT_ATOMS: atom_id res chain seq x y z
N MET A 1 -2.89 -13.14 -17.65
CA MET A 1 -4.02 -13.18 -16.70
C MET A 1 -3.80 -12.00 -15.78
N GLU A 2 -4.78 -11.10 -15.66
CA GLU A 2 -4.69 -9.99 -14.71
C GLU A 2 -4.73 -10.56 -13.29
N ASN A 3 -3.74 -10.23 -12.47
CA ASN A 3 -3.70 -10.64 -11.07
C ASN A 3 -4.46 -9.61 -10.24
N ILE A 4 -5.74 -9.88 -9.98
CA ILE A 4 -6.60 -8.98 -9.19
C ILE A 4 -6.65 -9.47 -7.75
N MET A 5 -6.28 -8.60 -6.82
CA MET A 5 -6.43 -8.80 -5.38
C MET A 5 -7.36 -7.73 -4.81
N ILE A 6 -8.18 -8.14 -3.83
CA ILE A 6 -9.13 -7.23 -3.17
C ILE A 6 -8.69 -7.01 -1.74
N ILE A 7 -8.60 -5.74 -1.35
CA ILE A 7 -8.46 -5.29 0.03
C ILE A 7 -9.86 -5.27 0.64
N SER A 8 -10.04 -5.99 1.75
CA SER A 8 -11.27 -6.01 2.51
C SER A 8 -10.97 -5.63 3.97
N PRO A 9 -11.29 -4.39 4.40
CA PRO A 9 -11.09 -3.92 5.77
C PRO A 9 -11.52 -4.95 6.82
N PHE A 10 -10.73 -5.11 7.88
CA PHE A 10 -10.90 -6.11 8.95
C PHE A 10 -10.92 -7.59 8.52
N ILE A 11 -10.75 -7.90 7.23
CA ILE A 11 -10.79 -9.26 6.69
C ILE A 11 -9.42 -9.68 6.17
N GLY A 12 -8.78 -8.88 5.31
CA GLY A 12 -7.47 -9.19 4.73
C GLY A 12 -7.33 -8.76 3.27
N ILE A 13 -6.34 -9.31 2.57
CA ILE A 13 -5.99 -8.98 1.18
C ILE A 13 -5.94 -10.26 0.36
N GLY A 14 -6.74 -10.33 -0.71
CA GLY A 14 -6.78 -11.51 -1.58
C GLY A 14 -7.10 -12.78 -0.80
N THR A 15 -6.23 -13.79 -0.89
CA THR A 15 -6.35 -15.07 -0.18
C THR A 15 -5.85 -15.01 1.26
N VAL A 16 -5.00 -14.05 1.63
CA VAL A 16 -4.44 -13.93 2.98
C VAL A 16 -5.39 -13.13 3.88
N LYS A 17 -5.79 -13.72 5.00
CA LYS A 17 -6.80 -13.17 5.91
C LYS A 17 -6.22 -12.92 7.30
N LEU A 18 -6.66 -11.83 7.92
CA LEU A 18 -6.43 -11.58 9.34
C LEU A 18 -7.01 -12.74 10.16
N GLY A 19 -6.31 -13.13 11.22
CA GLY A 19 -6.67 -14.30 12.03
C GLY A 19 -6.13 -15.65 11.53
N MET A 20 -5.46 -15.71 10.38
CA MET A 20 -4.73 -16.90 9.94
C MET A 20 -3.49 -17.13 10.79
N SER A 21 -3.07 -18.38 10.99
CA SER A 21 -1.80 -18.71 11.62
C SER A 21 -0.62 -18.50 10.69
N GLN A 22 0.60 -18.44 11.25
CA GLN A 22 1.83 -18.40 10.45
C GLN A 22 1.89 -19.55 9.44
N SER A 23 1.48 -20.75 9.86
CA SER A 23 1.47 -21.92 8.97
C SER A 23 0.47 -21.78 7.83
N GLU A 24 -0.73 -21.25 8.10
CA GLU A 24 -1.75 -21.04 7.06
C GLU A 24 -1.28 -20.03 6.02
N VAL A 25 -0.69 -18.91 6.46
CA VAL A 25 -0.11 -17.91 5.56
C VAL A 25 1.04 -18.52 4.75
N HIS A 26 1.92 -19.30 5.37
CA HIS A 26 3.04 -19.95 4.71
C HIS A 26 2.61 -20.92 3.59
N GLU A 27 1.58 -21.72 3.83
CA GLU A 27 1.05 -22.62 2.79
C GLU A 27 0.44 -21.84 1.62
N ILE A 28 -0.26 -20.73 1.89
CA ILE A 28 -0.76 -19.84 0.83
C ILE A 28 0.39 -19.25 0.01
N LEU A 29 1.49 -18.85 0.65
CA LEU A 29 2.62 -18.24 -0.04
C LEU A 29 3.40 -19.24 -0.91
N LYS A 30 3.58 -20.47 -0.45
CA LYS A 30 4.17 -21.55 -1.25
C LYS A 30 3.43 -21.77 -2.56
N ASP A 31 2.11 -21.79 -2.50
CA ASP A 31 1.25 -22.00 -3.68
C ASP A 31 1.00 -20.70 -4.47
N GLY A 32 1.25 -19.55 -3.84
CA GLY A 32 0.90 -18.20 -4.30
C GLY A 32 1.89 -17.55 -5.26
N GLY A 33 3.04 -18.17 -5.52
CA GLY A 33 4.04 -17.69 -6.48
C GLY A 33 4.54 -16.28 -6.18
N TYR A 34 4.05 -15.28 -6.93
CA TYR A 34 4.49 -13.88 -6.79
C TYR A 34 4.02 -13.21 -5.49
N LEU A 35 3.00 -13.75 -4.80
CA LEU A 35 2.51 -13.19 -3.54
C LEU A 35 3.59 -13.12 -2.45
N GLU A 36 4.51 -14.09 -2.42
CA GLU A 36 5.63 -14.10 -1.47
C GLU A 36 6.53 -12.88 -1.65
N ASN A 37 6.72 -12.40 -2.88
CA ASN A 37 7.54 -11.23 -3.17
C ASN A 37 6.84 -9.90 -2.87
N LEU A 38 5.50 -9.92 -2.78
CA LEU A 38 4.70 -8.72 -2.54
C LEU A 38 4.49 -8.45 -1.06
N ILE A 39 4.42 -9.49 -0.21
CA ILE A 39 4.26 -9.32 1.23
C ILE A 39 5.59 -8.83 1.83
N SER A 40 5.65 -7.56 2.21
CA SER A 40 6.82 -6.97 2.86
C SER A 40 6.88 -7.26 4.36
N ARG A 41 5.70 -7.37 5.00
CA ARG A 41 5.61 -7.54 6.45
C ARG A 41 4.33 -8.25 6.86
N CYS A 42 4.48 -9.19 7.78
CA CYS A 42 3.39 -9.79 8.54
C CYS A 42 3.68 -9.64 10.03
N GLU A 43 2.65 -9.39 10.82
CA GLU A 43 2.74 -9.49 12.28
C GLU A 43 1.65 -10.39 12.83
N TYR A 44 2.00 -11.10 13.90
CA TYR A 44 1.12 -12.04 14.58
C TYR A 44 0.91 -11.60 16.03
N ASP A 45 -0.23 -11.96 16.59
CA ASP A 45 -0.51 -11.78 18.01
C ASP A 45 0.09 -12.93 18.87
N GLU A 46 -0.18 -12.89 20.17
CA GLU A 46 0.30 -13.90 21.13
C GLU A 46 -0.28 -15.31 20.91
N ASN A 47 -1.36 -15.44 20.14
CA ASN A 47 -2.03 -16.70 19.84
C ASN A 47 -1.67 -17.23 18.44
N ASP A 48 -0.60 -16.71 17.83
CA ASP A 48 -0.20 -17.02 16.46
C ASP A 48 -1.30 -16.69 15.45
N LYS A 49 -1.91 -15.50 15.57
CA LYS A 49 -2.94 -15.02 14.64
C LYS A 49 -2.47 -13.75 13.93
N LEU A 50 -2.51 -13.77 12.60
CA LEU A 50 -2.13 -12.65 11.75
C LEU A 50 -2.97 -11.43 12.12
N LYS A 51 -2.30 -10.37 12.55
CA LYS A 51 -2.94 -9.11 12.96
C LYS A 51 -2.58 -7.93 12.07
N PHE A 52 -1.59 -8.08 11.20
CA PHE A 52 -1.13 -7.05 10.29
C PHE A 52 -0.50 -7.70 9.07
N ILE A 53 -0.80 -7.18 7.89
CA ILE A 53 -0.14 -7.52 6.64
C ILE A 53 0.07 -6.25 5.81
N GLU A 54 1.29 -6.11 5.27
CA GLU A 54 1.67 -5.06 4.35
C GLU A 54 2.06 -5.66 3.00
N ILE A 55 1.59 -5.01 1.94
CA ILE A 55 1.86 -5.36 0.55
C ILE A 55 2.64 -4.21 -0.08
N SER A 56 3.77 -4.53 -0.69
CA SER A 56 4.56 -3.61 -1.52
C SER A 56 3.95 -3.47 -2.90
N ASN A 57 4.05 -2.26 -3.46
CA ASN A 57 3.76 -1.98 -4.85
C ASN A 57 4.84 -2.66 -5.73
N PRO A 58 4.47 -3.57 -6.64
CA PRO A 58 5.45 -4.18 -7.55
C PRO A 58 5.93 -3.22 -8.64
N PHE A 59 5.32 -2.04 -8.77
CA PHE A 59 5.54 -1.09 -9.85
C PHE A 59 5.48 -1.81 -11.21
N ASP A 60 6.61 -1.89 -11.92
CA ASP A 60 6.70 -2.44 -13.27
C ASP A 60 7.08 -3.93 -13.28
N GLU A 61 7.34 -4.55 -12.13
CA GLU A 61 7.80 -5.94 -12.04
C GLU A 61 6.68 -6.95 -12.30
N PHE A 62 5.45 -6.63 -11.87
CA PHE A 62 4.29 -7.51 -11.99
C PHE A 62 3.03 -6.70 -12.29
N ASP A 63 2.21 -7.19 -13.22
CA ASP A 63 0.88 -6.60 -13.46
C ASP A 63 -0.10 -7.07 -12.38
N LEU A 64 -0.12 -6.34 -11.27
CA LEU A 64 -1.03 -6.50 -10.14
C LEU A 64 -2.07 -5.37 -10.15
N GLN A 65 -3.34 -5.73 -9.95
CA GLN A 65 -4.38 -4.79 -9.58
C GLN A 65 -4.78 -5.06 -8.14
N LEU A 66 -4.45 -4.14 -7.23
CA LEU A 66 -4.82 -4.24 -5.83
C LEU A 66 -5.96 -3.24 -5.54
N LEU A 67 -7.17 -3.76 -5.39
CA LEU A 67 -8.37 -2.94 -5.37
C LEU A 67 -8.89 -2.73 -3.94
N TYR A 68 -9.14 -1.48 -3.58
CA TYR A 68 -9.97 -1.09 -2.44
C TYR A 68 -11.19 -0.34 -2.97
N ASP A 69 -12.40 -0.84 -2.66
CA ASP A 69 -13.66 -0.25 -3.13
C ASP A 69 -13.70 -0.01 -4.66
N GLY A 70 -13.12 -0.95 -5.42
CA GLY A 70 -13.02 -0.90 -6.88
C GLY A 70 -11.93 0.04 -7.43
N ILE A 71 -11.16 0.70 -6.58
CA ILE A 71 -10.06 1.60 -6.98
C ILE A 71 -8.72 0.86 -6.85
N ASP A 72 -7.92 0.88 -7.91
CA ASP A 72 -6.54 0.37 -7.86
C ASP A 72 -5.66 1.31 -7.03
N VAL A 73 -5.22 0.82 -5.87
CA VAL A 73 -4.50 1.64 -4.88
C VAL A 73 -3.05 1.94 -5.28
N PHE A 74 -2.48 1.12 -6.16
CA PHE A 74 -1.09 1.28 -6.63
C PHE A 74 -0.99 2.03 -7.95
N LYS A 75 -2.07 2.05 -8.75
CA LYS A 75 -2.14 2.82 -10.01
C LYS A 75 -2.89 4.15 -9.91
N THR A 76 -3.47 4.48 -8.74
CA THR A 76 -4.09 5.78 -8.46
C THR A 76 -3.10 6.69 -7.73
N LYS A 77 -2.91 7.93 -8.20
CA LYS A 77 -2.06 8.92 -7.52
C LYS A 77 -2.45 9.05 -6.05
N ALA A 78 -1.45 9.10 -5.16
CA ALA A 78 -1.65 9.03 -3.71
C ALA A 78 -2.66 10.09 -3.20
N ASN A 79 -2.50 11.35 -3.61
CA ASN A 79 -3.39 12.44 -3.18
C ASN A 79 -4.84 12.20 -3.62
N SER A 80 -5.05 11.74 -4.86
CA SER A 80 -6.39 11.43 -5.38
C SER A 80 -7.01 10.20 -4.72
N LEU A 81 -6.20 9.20 -4.37
CA LEU A 81 -6.68 8.03 -3.64
C LEU A 81 -7.12 8.43 -2.23
N VAL A 82 -6.28 9.19 -1.51
CA VAL A 82 -6.58 9.65 -0.15
C VAL A 82 -7.85 10.47 -0.12
N GLU A 83 -7.99 11.45 -1.03
CA GLU A 83 -9.19 12.29 -1.12
C GLU A 83 -10.47 11.45 -1.26
N LYS A 84 -10.48 10.47 -2.17
CA LYS A 84 -11.63 9.59 -2.40
C LYS A 84 -12.00 8.71 -1.21
N ILE A 85 -11.01 8.26 -0.44
CA ILE A 85 -11.27 7.45 0.76
C ILE A 85 -11.72 8.37 1.91
N ASP A 86 -11.09 9.52 2.06
CA ASP A 86 -11.35 10.51 3.12
C ASP A 86 -12.78 11.09 3.05
N GLU A 87 -13.34 11.23 1.84
CA GLU A 87 -14.75 11.57 1.62
C GLU A 87 -15.73 10.63 2.33
N LYS A 88 -15.35 9.35 2.48
CA LYS A 88 -16.19 8.29 3.09
C LYS A 88 -15.80 8.00 4.52
N THR A 89 -14.49 7.94 4.77
CA THR A 89 -13.92 7.59 6.07
C THR A 89 -12.67 8.45 6.29
N PRO A 90 -12.68 9.36 7.28
CA PRO A 90 -11.56 10.25 7.49
C PRO A 90 -10.27 9.51 7.91
N TYR A 91 -9.13 9.94 7.37
CA TYR A 91 -7.81 9.50 7.89
C TYR A 91 -7.38 10.32 9.13
N PHE A 92 -6.44 9.78 9.90
CA PHE A 92 -5.86 10.46 11.05
C PHE A 92 -4.89 11.57 10.61
N ARG A 93 -5.22 12.83 10.93
CA ARG A 93 -4.38 14.00 10.61
C ARG A 93 -3.18 14.08 11.56
N ASN A 94 -2.02 13.59 11.12
CA ASN A 94 -0.74 13.66 11.83
C ASN A 94 0.35 14.28 10.94
N GLU A 95 1.55 14.47 11.49
CA GLU A 95 2.70 15.04 10.79
C GLU A 95 3.08 14.25 9.52
N GLU A 96 3.03 12.92 9.56
CA GLU A 96 3.33 12.09 8.38
C GLU A 96 2.31 12.26 7.25
N ALA A 97 1.04 12.47 7.58
CA ALA A 97 0.00 12.75 6.62
C ALA A 97 0.10 14.18 6.07
N GLU A 98 0.53 15.15 6.90
CA GLU A 98 0.85 16.51 6.45
C GLU A 98 2.04 16.53 5.48
N MET A 99 3.05 15.68 5.71
CA MET A 99 4.15 15.43 4.77
C MET A 99 3.72 14.59 3.55
N GLY A 100 2.50 14.03 3.57
CA GLY A 100 1.94 13.25 2.49
C GLY A 100 2.58 11.89 2.26
N VAL A 101 3.30 11.35 3.26
CA VAL A 101 4.06 10.08 3.15
C VAL A 101 3.34 8.90 3.79
N CYS A 102 2.51 9.13 4.81
CA CYS A 102 1.72 8.09 5.48
C CYS A 102 0.30 8.56 5.74
N TYR A 103 -0.69 7.72 5.42
CA TYR A 103 -2.10 7.99 5.71
C TYR A 103 -2.71 6.79 6.40
N THR A 104 -3.30 7.00 7.58
CA THR A 104 -3.92 5.93 8.38
C THR A 104 -5.42 6.18 8.53
N PHE A 105 -6.23 5.26 8.04
CA PHE A 105 -7.68 5.23 8.17
C PHE A 105 -8.07 4.28 9.31
N LYS A 106 -8.13 4.80 10.54
CA LYS A 106 -8.33 3.99 11.75
C LYS A 106 -9.64 3.17 11.71
N ASP A 107 -10.70 3.75 11.19
CA ASP A 107 -12.02 3.08 11.09
C ASP A 107 -12.06 1.97 10.02
N LEU A 108 -11.00 1.84 9.21
CA LEU A 108 -10.81 0.76 8.24
C LEU A 108 -9.66 -0.18 8.65
N GLN A 109 -8.86 0.22 9.64
CA GLN A 109 -7.56 -0.36 9.95
C GLN A 109 -6.69 -0.54 8.70
N LEU A 110 -6.68 0.51 7.88
CA LEU A 110 -6.00 0.56 6.58
C LEU A 110 -4.99 1.70 6.61
N SER A 111 -3.78 1.45 6.14
CA SER A 111 -2.77 2.49 5.96
C SER A 111 -2.12 2.42 4.58
N PHE A 112 -1.64 3.56 4.12
CA PHE A 112 -0.90 3.70 2.88
C PHE A 112 0.39 4.45 3.15
N TRP A 113 1.48 4.00 2.53
CA TRP A 113 2.80 4.57 2.75
C TRP A 113 3.59 4.73 1.44
N ARG A 114 4.36 5.80 1.36
CA ARG A 114 5.38 6.06 0.32
C ARG A 114 6.57 6.78 0.95
N PRO A 115 7.79 6.64 0.41
CA PRO A 115 8.99 7.20 1.04
C PRO A 115 9.05 8.73 0.96
N SER A 116 8.49 9.32 -0.09
CA SER A 116 8.40 10.77 -0.29
C SER A 116 7.13 11.13 -1.06
N ALA A 117 6.73 12.39 -0.98
CA ALA A 117 5.58 12.92 -1.69
C ALA A 117 6.05 13.83 -2.82
N LEU A 118 6.26 13.27 -4.02
CA LEU A 118 6.63 14.08 -5.18
C LEU A 118 5.49 15.04 -5.57
N THR A 119 5.81 16.32 -5.69
CA THR A 119 4.91 17.40 -6.06
C THR A 119 5.12 17.85 -7.50
N GLU A 120 4.11 18.55 -8.06
CA GLU A 120 4.25 19.14 -9.39
C GLU A 120 5.33 20.22 -9.43
N ASP A 121 5.52 20.98 -8.36
CA ASP A 121 6.57 22.00 -8.26
C ASP A 121 7.97 21.38 -8.32
N GLU A 122 8.19 20.27 -7.59
CA GLU A 122 9.45 19.51 -7.67
C GLU A 122 9.69 18.94 -9.06
N MET A 123 8.65 18.40 -9.72
CA MET A 123 8.78 17.89 -11.10
C MET A 123 9.15 18.97 -12.11
N ASN A 124 8.83 20.24 -11.84
CA ASN A 124 9.15 21.38 -12.70
C ASN A 124 10.46 22.08 -12.30
N SER A 125 11.15 21.59 -11.26
CA SER A 125 12.42 22.16 -10.80
C SER A 125 13.57 21.87 -11.77
N VAL A 126 14.61 22.71 -11.72
CA VAL A 126 15.85 22.49 -12.48
C VAL A 126 16.54 21.19 -12.05
N GLU A 127 16.53 20.91 -10.75
CA GLU A 127 17.08 19.68 -10.16
C GLU A 127 16.44 18.44 -10.81
N PHE A 128 15.11 18.41 -10.92
CA PHE A 128 14.41 17.30 -11.54
C PHE A 128 14.62 17.23 -13.05
N LEU A 129 14.52 18.37 -13.75
CA LEU A 129 14.50 18.39 -15.22
C LEU A 129 15.89 18.28 -15.86
N GLU A 130 16.91 18.89 -15.25
CA GLU A 130 18.25 19.02 -15.83
C GLU A 130 19.30 18.19 -15.11
N GLU A 131 19.18 17.98 -13.79
CA GLU A 131 20.20 17.27 -13.01
C GLU A 131 19.93 15.77 -12.87
N LEU A 132 18.66 15.34 -12.86
CA LEU A 132 18.32 13.92 -12.87
C LEU A 132 18.39 13.33 -14.28
N SER A 133 19.00 12.15 -14.38
CA SER A 133 18.91 11.33 -15.59
C SER A 133 17.45 10.94 -15.87
N PRO A 134 17.08 10.64 -17.12
CA PRO A 134 15.73 10.17 -17.44
C PRO A 134 15.31 8.94 -16.62
N GLU A 135 16.24 8.02 -16.35
CA GLU A 135 16.00 6.85 -15.50
C GLU A 135 15.64 7.26 -14.05
N ASN A 136 16.39 8.21 -13.49
CA ASN A 136 16.10 8.72 -12.15
C ASN A 136 14.78 9.51 -12.10
N GLN A 137 14.44 10.25 -13.16
CA GLN A 137 13.14 10.93 -13.25
C GLN A 137 11.98 9.93 -13.24
N GLU A 138 12.09 8.82 -13.98
CA GLU A 138 11.07 7.76 -13.96
C GLU A 138 11.00 7.06 -12.60
N TYR A 139 12.15 6.85 -11.94
CA TYR A 139 12.19 6.31 -10.58
C TYR A 139 11.48 7.25 -9.58
N GLU A 140 11.78 8.54 -9.60
CA GLU A 140 11.16 9.53 -8.72
C GLU A 140 9.64 9.65 -8.94
N LYS A 141 9.17 9.53 -10.18
CA LYS A 141 7.73 9.54 -10.50
C LYS A 141 6.94 8.43 -9.79
N ARG A 142 7.59 7.37 -9.32
CA ARG A 142 6.95 6.35 -8.47
C ARG A 142 6.40 6.95 -7.16
N ASN A 143 7.02 8.01 -6.66
CA ASN A 143 6.59 8.72 -5.45
C ASN A 143 5.29 9.53 -5.66
N LEU A 144 4.70 9.55 -6.86
CA LEU A 144 3.32 10.00 -7.09
C LEU A 144 2.28 8.99 -6.58
N TYR A 145 2.67 7.74 -6.37
CA TYR A 145 1.82 6.62 -5.98
C TYR A 145 2.25 6.08 -4.61
N PHE A 146 1.44 5.21 -4.02
CA PHE A 146 1.85 4.51 -2.80
C PHE A 146 2.80 3.37 -3.11
N SER A 147 3.82 3.23 -2.27
CA SER A 147 4.79 2.13 -2.33
C SER A 147 4.35 0.93 -1.50
N ALA A 148 3.47 1.15 -0.52
CA ALA A 148 2.90 0.08 0.29
C ALA A 148 1.48 0.40 0.75
N VAL A 149 0.71 -0.66 0.99
CA VAL A 149 -0.58 -0.62 1.68
C VAL A 149 -0.60 -1.69 2.75
N ALA A 150 -1.14 -1.37 3.93
CA ALA A 150 -1.28 -2.33 5.00
C ALA A 150 -2.69 -2.37 5.56
N ILE A 151 -3.12 -3.57 5.95
CA ILE A 151 -4.36 -3.80 6.68
C ILE A 151 -4.06 -4.48 8.00
N ALA A 152 -4.81 -4.11 9.04
CA ALA A 152 -4.63 -4.65 10.37
C ALA A 152 -5.94 -5.09 11.03
N SER A 153 -5.80 -5.91 12.07
CA SER A 153 -6.89 -6.30 12.96
C SER A 153 -7.39 -5.09 13.75
N LYS A 154 -8.63 -5.19 14.24
CA LYS A 154 -9.28 -4.12 15.00
C LYS A 154 -8.43 -3.68 16.21
N GLY A 155 -8.20 -2.37 16.32
CA GLY A 155 -7.48 -1.77 17.44
C GLY A 155 -5.95 -1.79 17.30
N TYR A 156 -5.43 -2.08 16.10
CA TYR A 156 -4.01 -1.98 15.82
C TYR A 156 -3.54 -0.52 15.73
N TYR A 157 -4.27 0.30 14.97
CA TYR A 157 -4.01 1.74 14.78
C TYR A 157 -4.79 2.64 15.75
#